data_AF-A0A5P8W9R4-F1
#
_entry.id   AF-A0A5P8W9R4-F1
#
_cell.length_a   1.000
_cell.length_b   1.000
_cell.length_c   1.000
_cell.angle_alpha   90.00
_cell.angle_beta   90.00
_cell.angle_gamma   90.00
#
_symmetry.space_group_name_H-M   'P 1'
#
loop_
_entity.id
_entity.type
_entity.pdbx_description
1 polymer ?
#
loop_
_entity_poly.entity_id
_entity_poly.type
_entity_poly.pdbx_seq_one_letter_code
_entity_poly.pdbx_strand_id
1 'polypeptide(L)'
;MFNHKFLNSCFFISILIISGCSNQTKSDSSKDSVNDKDANFELNIKYFLDNTALKEKVVFDELFGIEKSKVEAKEYCKRLDSGENKINILNQSADSLKEKVDKHIINQKESDAIFSVTSMIHLTAQDIYCPQHRDNSQIPLKERLKP
;
A
#
# COMPACT_ATOMS: atom_id res chain seq x y z
N MET A 1 -35.96 -13.37 46.92
CA MET A 1 -35.55 -14.75 46.62
C MET A 1 -36.01 -15.08 45.22
N PHE A 2 -35.10 -15.24 44.26
CA PHE A 2 -35.02 -16.34 43.29
C PHE A 2 -33.75 -16.14 42.47
N ASN A 3 -32.78 -17.02 42.73
CA ASN A 3 -31.54 -17.23 42.00
C ASN A 3 -31.83 -17.99 40.70
N HIS A 4 -31.04 -17.76 39.65
CA HIS A 4 -30.51 -18.75 38.69
C HIS A 4 -29.62 -17.98 37.70
N LYS A 5 -28.29 -17.88 37.89
CA LYS A 5 -27.23 -18.81 37.44
C LYS A 5 -27.39 -19.30 35.99
N PHE A 6 -26.77 -18.59 35.06
CA PHE A 6 -26.40 -19.12 33.75
C PHE A 6 -25.03 -19.79 33.84
N LEU A 7 -25.00 -21.08 33.49
CA LEU A 7 -23.82 -21.92 33.36
C LEU A 7 -23.35 -21.81 31.90
N ASN A 8 -22.17 -21.24 31.67
CA ASN A 8 -21.57 -21.20 30.34
C ASN A 8 -20.53 -22.32 30.22
N SER A 9 -20.74 -23.17 29.22
CA SER A 9 -19.96 -24.36 28.90
C SER A 9 -18.67 -23.94 28.18
N CYS A 10 -17.51 -24.14 28.80
CA CYS A 10 -16.21 -24.10 28.13
C CYS A 10 -15.68 -25.53 28.04
N PHE A 11 -15.71 -26.08 26.83
CA PHE A 11 -15.09 -27.34 26.47
C PHE A 11 -13.57 -27.13 26.39
N PHE A 12 -12.82 -27.67 27.34
CA PHE A 12 -11.36 -27.80 27.28
C PHE A 12 -11.04 -29.23 26.81
N ILE A 13 -10.35 -29.36 25.67
CA ILE A 13 -9.64 -30.60 25.30
C ILE A 13 -8.14 -30.33 25.35
N SER A 14 -7.46 -31.27 26.01
CA SER A 14 -6.08 -31.26 26.46
C SER A 14 -5.01 -31.24 25.36
N ILE A 15 -3.86 -30.71 25.78
CA ILE A 15 -2.54 -30.65 25.15
C ILE A 15 -1.91 -32.05 25.06
N LEU A 16 -1.17 -32.34 23.98
CA LEU A 16 0.20 -32.90 23.91
C LEU A 16 0.42 -33.73 22.64
N ILE A 17 1.25 -33.25 21.70
CA ILE A 17 2.31 -34.08 21.09
C ILE A 17 3.55 -33.19 20.83
N ILE A 18 4.60 -33.49 21.57
CA ILE A 18 5.99 -33.14 21.26
C ILE A 18 6.48 -34.19 20.25
N SER A 19 7.07 -33.76 19.14
CA SER A 19 7.93 -34.61 18.31
C SER A 19 9.04 -33.73 17.77
N GLY A 20 10.22 -33.93 18.34
CA GLY A 20 11.44 -33.28 17.91
C GLY A 20 12.07 -33.94 16.67
N CYS A 21 13.21 -33.35 16.32
CA CYS A 21 14.22 -33.74 15.33
C CYS A 21 13.93 -33.42 13.87
N SER A 22 14.53 -32.33 13.38
CA SER A 22 15.38 -32.44 12.20
C SER A 22 16.45 -31.34 12.19
N ASN A 23 17.70 -31.80 12.33
CA ASN A 23 18.97 -31.26 11.86
C ASN A 23 19.29 -29.77 11.97
N GLN A 24 20.40 -29.52 12.69
CA GLN A 24 21.32 -28.41 12.42
C GLN A 24 21.55 -28.28 10.91
N THR A 25 20.87 -27.32 10.29
CA THR A 25 21.37 -26.74 9.05
C THR A 25 22.27 -25.61 9.50
N LYS A 26 23.57 -25.76 9.22
CA LYS A 26 24.56 -24.69 9.36
C LYS A 26 23.94 -23.42 8.79
N SER A 27 24.04 -22.36 9.60
CA SER A 27 23.86 -20.98 9.21
C SER A 27 24.73 -20.69 7.98
N ASP A 28 24.22 -20.99 6.80
CA ASP A 28 24.57 -20.24 5.62
C ASP A 28 23.86 -18.91 5.78
N SER A 29 24.68 -17.88 5.94
CA SER A 29 24.29 -16.49 5.89
C SER A 29 23.51 -16.24 4.59
N SER A 30 22.19 -16.39 4.61
CA SER A 30 21.38 -15.53 3.78
C SER A 30 21.71 -14.14 4.28
N LYS A 31 22.45 -13.38 3.47
CA LYS A 31 22.24 -11.94 3.48
C LYS A 31 20.74 -11.79 3.27
N ASP A 32 20.01 -11.59 4.36
CA ASP A 32 18.67 -11.04 4.32
C ASP A 32 18.83 -9.77 3.50
N SER A 33 18.50 -9.86 2.21
CA SER A 33 18.28 -8.70 1.39
C SER A 33 17.08 -8.03 2.03
N VAL A 34 17.35 -7.15 2.99
CA VAL A 34 16.39 -6.16 3.45
C VAL A 34 15.73 -5.63 2.18
N ASN A 35 14.42 -5.74 2.12
CA ASN A 35 13.63 -5.48 0.93
C ASN A 35 13.76 -3.99 0.56
N ASP A 36 14.85 -3.64 -0.14
CA ASP A 36 15.29 -2.27 -0.41
C ASP A 36 14.19 -1.45 -1.12
N LYS A 37 13.27 -2.13 -1.81
CA LYS A 37 12.11 -1.52 -2.46
C LYS A 37 11.11 -0.92 -1.47
N ASP A 38 10.71 -1.65 -0.43
CA ASP A 38 9.72 -1.12 0.52
C ASP A 38 10.30 0.06 1.32
N ALA A 39 11.57 -0.01 1.71
CA ALA A 39 12.25 1.12 2.36
C ALA A 39 12.39 2.35 1.44
N ASN A 40 12.73 2.15 0.16
CA ASN A 40 12.81 3.23 -0.81
C ASN A 40 11.44 3.84 -1.14
N PHE A 41 10.39 3.02 -1.16
CA PHE A 41 9.02 3.50 -1.29
C PHE A 41 8.68 4.43 -0.12
N GLU A 42 8.87 3.98 1.12
CA GLU A 42 8.60 4.76 2.33
C GLU A 42 9.36 6.09 2.35
N LEU A 43 10.64 6.08 1.92
CA LEU A 43 11.46 7.29 1.84
C LEU A 43 10.91 8.29 0.80
N ASN A 44 10.49 7.83 -0.37
CA ASN A 44 9.90 8.68 -1.41
C ASN A 44 8.55 9.26 -0.99
N ILE A 45 7.68 8.44 -0.38
CA ILE A 45 6.41 8.91 0.19
C ILE A 45 6.66 9.99 1.22
N LYS A 46 7.58 9.77 2.17
CA LYS A 46 7.92 10.76 3.19
C LYS A 46 8.41 12.07 2.58
N TYR A 47 9.31 12.00 1.60
CA TYR A 47 9.81 13.19 0.91
C TYR A 47 8.67 13.98 0.24
N PHE A 48 7.73 13.30 -0.42
CA PHE A 48 6.55 13.97 -0.98
C PHE A 48 5.72 14.66 0.12
N LEU A 49 5.42 13.95 1.21
CA LEU A 49 4.59 14.48 2.28
C LEU A 49 5.23 15.67 3.00
N ASP A 50 6.56 15.72 3.08
CA ASP A 50 7.30 16.85 3.64
C ASP A 50 7.26 18.11 2.75
N ASN A 51 6.89 17.96 1.46
CA ASN A 51 6.88 19.03 0.46
C ASN A 51 5.48 19.34 -0.09
N THR A 52 4.41 18.76 0.45
CA THR A 52 3.05 18.98 -0.02
C THR A 52 2.21 19.86 0.93
N ALA A 53 1.00 20.23 0.48
CA ALA A 53 0.04 20.98 1.29
C ALA A 53 -0.46 20.16 2.48
N LEU A 54 -0.72 20.84 3.61
CA LEU A 54 -1.16 20.22 4.87
C LEU A 54 -2.36 19.26 4.69
N LYS A 55 -3.29 19.59 3.78
CA LYS A 55 -4.49 18.76 3.54
C LYS A 55 -4.16 17.40 2.93
N GLU A 56 -3.19 17.31 2.04
CA GLU A 56 -2.76 16.02 1.46
C GLU A 56 -2.06 15.16 2.51
N LYS A 57 -1.31 15.79 3.42
CA LYS A 57 -0.73 15.08 4.57
C LYS A 57 -1.79 14.47 5.49
N VAL A 58 -2.82 15.25 5.85
CA VAL A 58 -3.96 14.74 6.64
C VAL A 58 -4.66 13.58 5.92
N VAL A 59 -4.94 13.73 4.62
CA VAL A 59 -5.54 12.66 3.81
C VAL A 59 -4.67 11.41 3.80
N PHE A 60 -3.35 11.56 3.64
CA PHE A 60 -2.43 10.44 3.69
C PHE A 60 -2.51 9.73 5.05
N ASP A 61 -2.37 10.47 6.15
CA ASP A 61 -2.34 9.92 7.51
C ASP A 61 -3.66 9.21 7.87
N GLU A 62 -4.81 9.77 7.48
CA GLU A 62 -6.13 9.24 7.83
C GLU A 62 -6.55 8.05 6.96
N LEU A 63 -6.31 8.10 5.65
CA LEU A 63 -6.88 7.12 4.71
C LEU A 63 -5.91 5.99 4.37
N PHE A 64 -4.64 6.33 4.19
CA PHE A 64 -3.64 5.40 3.69
C PHE A 64 -2.70 4.95 4.81
N GLY A 65 -1.95 5.90 5.38
CA GLY A 65 -0.74 5.57 6.13
C GLY A 65 0.25 4.77 5.28
N ILE A 66 1.42 4.48 5.86
CA ILE A 66 2.48 3.78 5.13
C ILE A 66 2.05 2.38 4.68
N GLU A 67 1.44 1.57 5.55
CA GLU A 67 1.09 0.19 5.19
C GLU A 67 0.04 0.09 4.09
N LYS A 68 -1.07 0.86 4.15
CA LYS A 68 -2.07 0.77 3.08
C LYS A 68 -1.57 1.42 1.79
N SER A 69 -0.70 2.43 1.87
CA SER A 69 -0.09 3.00 0.67
C SER A 69 0.78 1.97 -0.08
N LYS A 70 1.50 1.10 0.63
CA LYS A 70 2.23 -0.03 0.03
C LYS A 70 1.29 -1.05 -0.62
N VAL A 71 0.15 -1.35 0.03
CA VAL A 71 -0.86 -2.26 -0.54
C VAL A 71 -1.44 -1.67 -1.84
N GLU A 72 -1.85 -0.41 -1.82
CA GLU A 72 -2.35 0.31 -2.99
C GLU A 72 -1.31 0.34 -4.12
N ALA A 73 -0.05 0.64 -3.81
CA ALA A 73 1.04 0.65 -4.78
C ALA A 73 1.27 -0.71 -5.44
N LYS A 74 1.25 -1.80 -4.66
CA LYS A 74 1.44 -3.16 -5.16
C LYS A 74 0.24 -3.62 -6.00
N GLU A 75 -0.99 -3.29 -5.59
CA GLU A 75 -2.19 -3.59 -6.37
C GLU A 75 -2.22 -2.80 -7.68
N TYR A 76 -1.84 -1.52 -7.65
CA TYR A 76 -1.69 -0.70 -8.84
C TYR A 76 -0.73 -1.34 -9.85
N CYS A 77 0.47 -1.76 -9.43
CA CYS A 77 1.43 -2.43 -10.31
C CYS A 77 0.89 -3.76 -10.86
N LYS A 78 0.19 -4.55 -10.04
CA LYS A 78 -0.43 -5.81 -10.47
C LYS A 78 -1.48 -5.58 -11.56
N ARG A 79 -2.26 -4.50 -11.47
CA ARG A 79 -3.24 -4.11 -12.51
C ARG A 79 -2.53 -3.75 -13.82
N LEU A 80 -1.43 -3.00 -13.76
CA LEU A 80 -0.61 -2.69 -14.93
C LEU A 80 0.01 -3.96 -15.56
N ASP A 81 0.54 -4.87 -14.75
CA ASP A 81 1.08 -6.15 -15.20
C ASP A 81 0.00 -7.04 -15.87
N SER A 82 -1.26 -6.87 -15.47
CA SER A 82 -2.41 -7.55 -16.12
C SER A 82 -2.86 -6.92 -17.44
N GLY A 83 -2.19 -5.84 -17.88
CA GLY A 83 -2.48 -5.12 -19.12
C GLY A 83 -3.52 -4.00 -18.98
N GLU A 84 -3.94 -3.66 -17.75
CA GLU A 84 -4.83 -2.52 -17.55
C GLU A 84 -4.09 -1.20 -17.83
N ASN A 85 -4.74 -0.29 -18.55
CA ASN A 85 -4.15 0.99 -18.91
C ASN A 85 -4.16 1.97 -17.72
N LYS A 86 -3.06 2.71 -17.52
CA LYS A 86 -2.93 3.75 -16.49
C LYS A 86 -4.10 4.74 -16.44
N ILE A 87 -4.55 5.21 -17.61
CA ILE A 87 -5.66 6.15 -17.75
C ILE A 87 -6.95 5.53 -17.22
N ASN A 88 -7.19 4.25 -17.51
CA ASN A 88 -8.38 3.54 -17.00
C ASN A 88 -8.33 3.40 -15.48
N ILE A 89 -7.16 3.08 -14.92
CA ILE A 89 -6.98 2.98 -13.46
C ILE A 89 -7.27 4.32 -12.79
N LEU A 90 -6.69 5.41 -13.31
CA LEU A 90 -6.90 6.77 -12.78
C LEU A 90 -8.37 7.22 -12.92
N ASN A 91 -9.01 6.93 -14.05
CA ASN A 91 -10.42 7.28 -14.29
C ASN A 91 -11.34 6.56 -13.30
N GLN A 92 -11.09 5.28 -13.00
CA GLN A 92 -11.89 4.57 -11.98
C GLN A 92 -11.78 5.21 -10.60
N SER A 93 -10.58 5.66 -10.20
CA SER A 93 -10.39 6.42 -8.96
C SER A 93 -11.14 7.76 -8.99
N ALA A 94 -11.04 8.50 -10.10
CA ALA A 94 -11.73 9.78 -10.27
C ALA A 94 -13.26 9.63 -10.24
N ASP A 95 -13.80 8.62 -10.93
CA ASP A 95 -15.24 8.33 -10.98
C ASP A 95 -15.79 7.96 -9.60
N SER A 96 -15.04 7.12 -8.84
CA SER A 96 -15.41 6.77 -7.46
C SER A 96 -15.44 7.98 -6.53
N LEU A 97 -14.48 8.90 -6.69
CA LEU A 97 -14.44 10.13 -5.88
C LEU A 97 -15.56 11.10 -6.28
N LYS A 98 -15.83 11.25 -7.58
CA LYS A 98 -16.95 12.03 -8.09
C LYS A 98 -18.28 11.55 -7.52
N GLU A 99 -18.52 10.24 -7.50
CA GLU A 99 -19.73 9.66 -6.90
C GLU A 99 -19.88 10.04 -5.42
N LYS A 100 -18.78 10.07 -4.65
CA LYS A 100 -18.80 10.48 -3.24
C LYS A 100 -19.07 11.98 -3.06
N VAL A 101 -18.58 12.82 -3.98
CA VAL A 101 -18.90 14.26 -4.01
C VAL A 101 -20.37 14.48 -4.34
N ASP A 102 -20.90 13.81 -5.36
CA ASP A 102 -22.30 13.91 -5.77
C ASP A 102 -23.24 13.47 -4.63
N LYS A 103 -22.83 12.45 -3.85
CA LYS A 103 -23.53 11.99 -2.64
C LYS A 103 -23.28 12.84 -1.40
N HIS A 104 -22.52 13.94 -1.51
CA HIS A 104 -22.17 14.85 -0.41
C HIS A 104 -21.47 14.17 0.78
N ILE A 105 -20.78 13.06 0.53
CA ILE A 105 -19.99 12.34 1.55
C ILE A 105 -18.67 13.08 1.81
N ILE A 106 -18.08 13.61 0.74
CA ILE A 106 -16.88 14.45 0.78
C ILE A 106 -17.12 15.70 -0.07
N ASN A 107 -16.40 16.78 0.20
CA ASN A 107 -16.40 17.97 -0.65
C ASN A 107 -15.36 17.88 -1.78
N GLN A 108 -15.47 18.78 -2.77
CA GLN A 108 -14.53 18.79 -3.90
C GLN A 108 -13.06 18.92 -3.47
N LYS A 109 -12.77 19.76 -2.47
CA LYS A 109 -11.40 19.94 -1.98
C LYS A 109 -10.84 18.68 -1.31
N GLU A 110 -11.69 17.82 -0.74
CA GLU A 110 -11.28 16.52 -0.18
C GLU A 110 -11.03 15.53 -1.32
N SER A 111 -11.93 15.48 -2.29
CA SER A 111 -11.78 14.68 -3.51
C SER A 111 -10.44 14.96 -4.20
N ASP A 112 -10.11 16.24 -4.42
CA ASP A 112 -8.87 16.66 -5.08
C ASP A 112 -7.62 16.22 -4.30
N ALA A 113 -7.66 16.34 -2.96
CA ALA A 113 -6.56 15.93 -2.10
C ALA A 113 -6.39 14.40 -2.07
N ILE A 114 -7.49 13.63 -2.04
CA ILE A 114 -7.45 12.16 -2.13
C ILE A 114 -6.86 11.73 -3.47
N PHE A 115 -7.33 12.33 -4.56
CA PHE A 115 -6.82 12.03 -5.90
C PHE A 115 -5.33 12.34 -6.04
N SER A 116 -4.88 13.47 -5.47
CA SER A 116 -3.46 13.86 -5.44
C SER A 116 -2.59 12.83 -4.72
N VAL A 117 -2.99 12.43 -3.50
CA VAL A 117 -2.28 11.41 -2.71
C VAL A 117 -2.25 10.05 -3.41
N THR A 118 -3.39 9.60 -3.96
CA THR A 118 -3.46 8.35 -4.74
C THR A 118 -2.53 8.40 -5.95
N SER A 119 -2.54 9.50 -6.70
CA SER A 119 -1.68 9.69 -7.87
C SER A 119 -0.21 9.63 -7.48
N MET A 120 0.18 10.25 -6.37
CA MET A 120 1.55 10.17 -5.88
C MET A 120 1.96 8.74 -5.52
N ILE A 121 1.09 8.00 -4.84
CA ILE A 121 1.33 6.58 -4.50
C ILE A 121 1.57 5.78 -5.78
N HIS A 122 0.73 5.98 -6.81
CA HIS A 122 0.87 5.30 -8.10
C HIS A 122 2.17 5.68 -8.82
N LEU A 123 2.56 6.96 -8.83
CA LEU A 123 3.82 7.42 -9.41
C LEU A 123 5.02 6.76 -8.72
N THR A 124 5.02 6.73 -7.38
CA THR A 124 6.09 6.10 -6.59
C THR A 124 6.12 4.59 -6.82
N ALA A 125 4.96 3.96 -6.99
CA ALA A 125 4.86 2.53 -7.32
C ALA A 125 5.53 2.19 -8.66
N GLN A 126 5.36 3.04 -9.68
CA GLN A 126 6.03 2.85 -10.98
C GLN A 126 7.54 2.99 -10.85
N ASP A 127 8.04 3.90 -10.01
CA ASP A 127 9.48 4.04 -9.87
C ASP A 127 10.11 2.81 -9.18
N ILE A 128 9.47 2.31 -8.13
CA ILE A 128 10.03 1.31 -7.22
C ILE A 128 9.62 -0.12 -7.55
N TYR A 129 8.31 -0.37 -7.69
CA TYR A 129 7.76 -1.72 -7.77
C TYR A 129 7.65 -2.19 -9.22
N CYS A 130 7.20 -1.34 -10.14
CA CYS A 130 6.99 -1.70 -11.55
C CYS A 130 7.62 -0.71 -12.55
N PRO A 131 8.97 -0.59 -12.57
CA PRO A 131 9.71 0.35 -13.42
C PRO A 131 9.51 0.16 -14.93
N GLN A 132 9.15 -1.04 -15.37
CA GLN A 132 8.80 -1.33 -16.76
C GLN A 132 7.57 -0.54 -17.25
N HIS A 133 6.72 -0.09 -16.32
CA HIS A 133 5.51 0.68 -16.64
C HIS A 133 5.70 2.18 -16.49
N ARG A 134 6.93 2.69 -16.36
CA ARG A 134 7.18 4.14 -16.34
C ARG A 134 6.88 4.77 -17.69
N ASP A 135 6.28 5.96 -17.68
CA ASP A 135 6.27 6.84 -18.85
C ASP A 135 7.69 7.33 -19.14
N ASN A 136 7.99 7.65 -20.40
CA ASN A 136 9.31 8.15 -20.79
C ASN A 136 9.72 9.41 -20.01
N SER A 137 8.76 10.25 -19.61
CA SER A 137 9.03 11.43 -18.78
C SER A 137 9.48 11.09 -17.35
N GLN A 138 9.12 9.91 -16.85
CA GLN A 138 9.45 9.43 -15.50
C GLN A 138 10.81 8.73 -15.43
N ILE A 139 11.36 8.28 -16.57
CA ILE A 139 12.69 7.67 -16.61
C ILE A 139 13.74 8.78 -16.36
N PRO A 140 14.64 8.63 -15.36
CA PRO A 140 15.68 9.61 -15.07
C PRO A 140 16.44 10.00 -16.34
N LEU A 141 16.70 11.30 -16.54
CA LEU A 141 17.35 11.79 -17.76
C LEU A 141 18.69 11.09 -18.00
N LYS A 142 19.46 10.82 -16.94
CA LYS A 142 20.73 10.08 -17.00
C LYS A 142 20.56 8.67 -17.59
N GLU A 143 19.42 8.03 -17.36
CA GLU A 143 19.12 6.71 -17.94
C GLU A 143 18.68 6.83 -19.40
N ARG A 144 17.90 7.86 -19.74
CA ARG A 144 17.49 8.15 -21.12
C ARG A 144 18.62 8.56 -22.07
N LEU A 145 19.71 9.12 -21.53
CA LEU A 145 20.86 9.59 -22.30
C LEU A 145 21.99 8.56 -22.44
N LYS A 146 21.80 7.32 -21.97
CA LYS A 146 22.79 6.26 -22.21
C LYS A 146 22.79 5.92 -23.72
N PRO A 147 23.96 5.95 -24.39
CA PRO A 147 24.07 5.65 -25.81
C PRO A 147 23.75 4.19 -26.13
#